data_AF-A0A971WNF8-F1
#
_entry.id   AF-A0A971WNF8-F1
#
_cell.length_a   1.000
_cell.length_b   1.000
_cell.length_c   1.000
_cell.angle_alpha   90.00
_cell.angle_beta   90.00
_cell.angle_gamma   90.00
#
_symmetry.space_group_name_H-M   'P 1'
#
loop_
_entity.id
_entity.type
_entity.pdbx_description
1 polymer ?
#
loop_
_entity_poly.entity_id
_entity_poly.type
_entity_poly.pdbx_seq_one_letter_code
_entity_poly.pdbx_strand_id
1 'polypeptide(L)'
;MKSKGHDLMIFITSSKINDLLRLRVFVYEQKLDKVYEHICLESEQDFDEAEVVASLVPYFYPADCSLLVLDEGISNIKTVDFYGRYAVVRPGIYESEDSFQLIVEPSQILHLKGQPEVMKSSSILITSSMDDVSLFSNGKMFGKAPLVLDDLEAPFSIIARADGYKPVSFLSSGNDSSYHFDMKPSWVGDKSMYDKARKDFYWSFASTLFLFGANVFLSSMESQKTGFKAAGLAVSGGLAISLVDLFFNLMDYYRTSINISL
;
A
#
# COMPACT_ATOMS: atom_id res chain seq x y z
N MET A 1 16.06 5.59 29.56
CA MET A 1 16.13 6.85 28.78
C MET A 1 15.18 6.72 27.61
N LYS A 2 14.14 7.58 27.53
CA LYS A 2 13.23 7.65 26.39
C LYS A 2 13.92 8.46 25.28
N SER A 3 14.22 7.87 24.13
CA SER A 3 14.64 8.68 22.98
C SER A 3 13.46 9.52 22.52
N LYS A 4 13.67 10.84 22.48
CA LYS A 4 12.74 11.78 21.87
C LYS A 4 12.84 11.61 20.37
N GLY A 5 11.70 11.71 19.68
CA GLY A 5 11.60 11.54 18.24
C GLY A 5 12.58 12.43 17.47
N HIS A 6 12.83 12.01 16.22
CA HIS A 6 13.75 12.61 15.24
C HIS A 6 15.22 12.15 15.33
N ASP A 7 15.45 10.84 15.37
CA ASP A 7 16.78 10.27 15.06
C ASP A 7 16.98 10.02 13.55
N LEU A 8 15.89 10.07 12.77
CA LEU A 8 15.86 9.76 11.34
C LEU A 8 14.94 10.75 10.62
N MET A 9 15.49 11.56 9.72
CA MET A 9 14.75 12.46 8.82
C MET A 9 14.91 11.97 7.39
N ILE A 10 13.81 11.78 6.68
CA ILE A 10 13.83 11.15 5.35
C ILE A 10 13.14 12.06 4.36
N PHE A 11 13.85 12.37 3.30
CA PHE A 11 13.42 13.25 2.24
C PHE A 11 13.32 12.43 0.96
N ILE A 12 12.16 12.47 0.29
CA ILE A 12 11.98 11.79 -0.98
C ILE A 12 11.75 12.86 -2.03
N THR A 13 12.67 12.98 -2.99
CA THR A 13 12.46 13.80 -4.18
C THR A 13 12.19 12.91 -5.36
N SER A 14 11.19 13.26 -6.14
CA SER A 14 11.05 12.77 -7.50
C SER A 14 11.64 13.76 -8.49
N SER A 15 12.06 13.25 -9.63
CA SER A 15 12.37 14.04 -10.80
C SER A 15 12.09 13.18 -12.03
N LYS A 16 11.41 13.74 -13.03
CA LYS A 16 11.27 13.07 -14.31
C LYS A 16 12.53 13.34 -15.15
N ILE A 17 13.19 12.29 -15.62
CA ILE A 17 14.35 12.38 -16.52
C ILE A 17 14.00 11.54 -17.74
N ASN A 18 13.64 12.21 -18.84
CA ASN A 18 13.06 11.57 -20.03
C ASN A 18 11.78 10.77 -19.65
N ASP A 19 11.70 9.50 -20.03
CA ASP A 19 10.63 8.56 -19.70
C ASP A 19 10.98 7.73 -18.45
N LEU A 20 11.74 8.30 -17.51
CA LEU A 20 12.05 7.64 -16.24
C LEU A 20 11.64 8.53 -15.07
N LEU A 21 10.98 7.94 -14.08
CA LEU A 21 10.78 8.57 -12.78
C LEU A 21 12.00 8.23 -11.91
N ARG A 22 12.81 9.24 -11.59
CA ARG A 22 13.94 9.11 -10.66
C ARG A 22 13.48 9.54 -9.28
N LEU A 23 13.45 8.59 -8.35
CA LEU A 23 13.24 8.86 -6.93
C LEU A 23 14.58 8.86 -6.20
N ARG A 24 14.85 9.93 -5.48
CA ARG A 24 15.99 10.02 -4.56
C ARG A 24 15.44 10.05 -3.15
N VAL A 25 15.92 9.14 -2.31
CA VAL A 25 15.59 9.11 -0.89
C VAL A 25 16.83 9.55 -0.13
N PHE A 26 16.77 10.69 0.52
CA PHE A 26 17.82 11.16 1.41
C PHE A 26 17.43 10.76 2.82
N VAL A 27 18.31 10.07 3.51
CA VAL A 27 18.13 9.66 4.90
C VAL A 27 19.19 10.38 5.73
N TYR A 28 18.73 11.27 6.58
CA TYR A 28 19.52 12.01 7.54
C TYR A 28 19.38 11.34 8.90
N GLU A 29 20.45 10.68 9.33
CA GLU A 29 20.62 10.20 10.70
C GLU A 29 21.59 11.17 11.40
N GLN A 30 21.42 11.47 12.70
CA GLN A 30 22.12 12.54 13.45
C GLN A 30 23.66 12.69 13.26
N LYS A 31 24.33 11.74 12.60
CA LYS A 31 25.77 11.76 12.30
C LYS A 31 26.15 11.28 10.89
N LEU A 32 25.19 10.95 10.02
CA LEU A 32 25.44 10.35 8.71
C LEU A 32 24.37 10.77 7.71
N ASP A 33 24.81 11.44 6.64
CA ASP A 33 24.01 11.67 5.46
C ASP A 33 24.16 10.45 4.55
N LYS A 34 23.07 9.71 4.33
CA LYS A 34 23.02 8.65 3.33
C LYS A 34 22.03 9.03 2.24
N VAL A 35 22.54 9.22 1.03
CA VAL A 35 21.71 9.38 -0.16
C VAL A 35 21.50 8.00 -0.76
N TYR A 36 20.28 7.51 -0.64
CA TYR A 36 19.83 6.31 -1.33
C TYR A 36 19.23 6.72 -2.67
N GLU A 37 20.08 6.70 -3.69
CA GLU A 37 19.65 6.85 -5.07
C GLU A 37 19.38 5.46 -5.65
N HIS A 38 18.17 4.95 -5.46
CA HIS A 38 17.91 3.53 -5.71
C HIS A 38 16.86 3.22 -6.77
N ILE A 39 16.10 4.19 -7.27
CA ILE A 39 14.92 3.83 -8.06
C ILE A 39 14.78 4.74 -9.29
N CYS A 40 15.16 4.20 -10.44
CA CYS A 40 14.68 4.63 -11.75
C CYS A 40 13.57 3.65 -12.15
N LEU A 41 12.32 4.11 -12.18
CA LEU A 41 11.21 3.31 -12.73
C LEU A 41 11.07 3.63 -14.22
N GLU A 42 10.97 2.60 -15.07
CA GLU A 42 10.65 2.74 -16.49
C GLU A 42 9.23 3.32 -16.64
N SER A 43 9.07 4.52 -17.23
CA SER A 43 7.80 5.25 -17.25
C SER A 43 6.84 4.83 -18.38
N GLU A 44 6.88 3.57 -18.81
CA GLU A 44 5.86 3.06 -19.74
C GLU A 44 4.47 2.88 -19.07
N GLN A 45 4.40 3.00 -17.73
CA GLN A 45 3.15 3.07 -16.98
C GLN A 45 3.01 4.43 -16.30
N ASP A 46 1.80 4.99 -16.31
CA ASP A 46 1.42 6.17 -15.52
C ASP A 46 1.48 5.81 -14.03
N PHE A 47 2.67 5.90 -13.43
CA PHE A 47 2.82 5.71 -12.00
C PHE A 47 2.38 6.95 -11.26
N ASP A 48 1.45 6.80 -10.32
CA ASP A 48 1.19 7.83 -9.33
C ASP A 48 2.42 7.94 -8.41
N GLU A 49 3.10 9.07 -8.51
CA GLU A 49 4.29 9.37 -7.72
C GLU A 49 4.04 9.22 -6.22
N ALA A 50 2.83 9.53 -5.75
CA ALA A 50 2.44 9.38 -4.34
C ALA A 50 2.41 7.90 -3.93
N GLU A 51 1.92 7.00 -4.78
CA GLU A 51 1.91 5.56 -4.52
C GLU A 51 3.33 5.01 -4.42
N VAL A 52 4.23 5.45 -5.30
CA VAL A 52 5.62 5.01 -5.25
C VAL A 52 6.30 5.50 -3.96
N VAL A 53 6.11 6.77 -3.59
CA VAL A 53 6.62 7.33 -2.33
C VAL A 53 6.05 6.56 -1.13
N ALA A 54 4.74 6.31 -1.10
CA ALA A 54 4.08 5.56 -0.04
C ALA A 54 4.59 4.12 0.07
N SER A 55 4.92 3.48 -1.05
CA SER A 55 5.48 2.13 -1.06
C SER A 55 6.85 2.03 -0.39
N LEU A 56 7.57 3.15 -0.28
CA LEU A 56 8.89 3.24 0.36
C LEU A 56 8.79 3.54 1.85
N VAL A 57 7.73 4.21 2.31
CA VAL A 57 7.55 4.61 3.72
C VAL A 57 7.78 3.43 4.71
N PRO A 58 7.23 2.22 4.49
CA PRO A 58 7.42 1.11 5.44
C PRO A 58 8.86 0.61 5.59
N TYR A 59 9.73 0.83 4.59
CA TYR A 59 11.15 0.43 4.68
C TYR A 59 11.93 1.28 5.67
N PHE A 60 11.41 2.46 5.95
CA PHE A 60 12.12 3.49 6.68
C PHE A 60 11.45 3.86 8.01
N TYR A 61 10.14 3.68 8.10
CA TYR A 61 9.36 3.92 9.30
C TYR A 61 8.81 2.58 9.78
N PRO A 62 9.34 2.02 10.89
CA PRO A 62 8.90 0.72 11.42
C PRO A 62 7.52 0.76 12.09
N ALA A 63 6.88 1.94 12.14
CA ALA A 63 5.55 2.14 12.70
C ALA A 63 4.56 2.44 11.57
N ASP A 64 3.29 2.17 11.83
CA ASP A 64 2.19 2.55 10.94
C ASP A 64 2.26 4.05 10.66
N CYS A 65 2.57 4.38 9.41
CA CYS A 65 2.69 5.76 8.92
C CYS A 65 1.87 5.91 7.64
N SER A 66 1.45 7.13 7.38
CA SER A 66 0.64 7.52 6.24
C SER A 66 1.30 8.68 5.51
N LEU A 67 1.04 8.81 4.21
CA LEU A 67 1.60 9.85 3.37
C LEU A 67 0.54 10.93 3.13
N LEU A 68 0.82 12.15 3.56
CA LEU A 68 0.09 13.33 3.11
C LEU A 68 0.75 13.88 1.85
N VAL A 69 -0.05 14.18 0.84
CA VAL A 69 0.35 14.82 -0.41
C VAL A 69 -0.39 16.15 -0.49
N LEU A 70 0.34 17.25 -0.50
CA LEU A 70 -0.21 18.59 -0.71
C LEU A 70 -0.23 18.87 -2.22
N ASP A 71 -1.39 19.18 -2.77
CA ASP A 71 -1.44 19.90 -4.05
C ASP A 71 -1.25 21.41 -3.78
N GLU A 72 -0.93 22.17 -4.83
CA GLU A 72 -0.60 23.60 -4.72
C GLU A 72 -1.62 24.38 -3.86
N GLY A 73 -1.14 25.22 -2.94
CA GLY A 73 -1.99 26.16 -2.20
C GLY A 73 -2.29 25.83 -0.73
N ILE A 74 -1.80 24.72 -0.18
CA ILE A 74 -1.87 24.44 1.27
C ILE A 74 -0.51 24.66 1.90
N SER A 75 -0.43 25.61 2.83
CA SER A 75 0.71 25.84 3.69
C SER A 75 0.26 25.70 5.14
N ASN A 76 0.89 24.80 5.89
CA ASN A 76 0.84 24.70 7.36
C ASN A 76 -0.31 23.85 7.96
N ILE A 77 -0.08 22.53 8.04
CA ILE A 77 -0.71 21.69 9.07
C ILE A 77 0.16 21.75 10.32
N LYS A 78 -0.43 22.10 11.48
CA LYS A 78 0.33 22.16 12.73
C LYS A 78 0.88 20.77 13.04
N THR A 79 2.10 20.72 13.57
CA THR A 79 2.79 19.49 14.02
C THR A 79 3.19 18.51 12.91
N VAL A 80 3.09 18.92 11.64
CA VAL A 80 3.55 18.14 10.50
C VAL A 80 4.66 18.88 9.79
N ASP A 81 5.84 18.27 9.73
CA ASP A 81 6.95 18.77 8.91
C ASP A 81 6.74 18.33 7.47
N PHE A 82 6.50 19.30 6.58
CA PHE A 82 6.38 19.06 5.15
C PHE A 82 7.73 19.17 4.44
N TYR A 83 7.89 18.32 3.44
CA TYR A 83 9.08 18.23 2.63
C TYR A 83 8.70 18.26 1.15
N GLY A 84 8.80 19.45 0.54
CA GLY A 84 8.18 19.68 -0.77
C GLY A 84 6.66 19.55 -0.64
N ARG A 85 6.08 18.64 -1.42
CA ARG A 85 4.63 18.36 -1.38
C ARG A 85 4.23 17.17 -0.50
N TYR A 86 5.17 16.52 0.17
CA TYR A 86 4.89 15.30 0.92
C TYR A 86 5.12 15.49 2.43
N ALA A 87 4.34 14.80 3.24
CA ALA A 87 4.65 14.59 4.65
C ALA A 87 4.33 13.17 5.08
N VAL A 88 5.25 12.54 5.81
CA VAL A 88 5.01 11.24 6.45
C VAL A 88 4.52 11.49 7.86
N VAL A 89 3.30 11.07 8.14
CA VAL A 89 2.61 11.33 9.40
C VAL A 89 2.22 10.02 10.09
N ARG A 90 2.07 10.09 11.41
CA ARG A 90 1.53 8.96 12.19
C ARG A 90 0.00 9.01 12.16
N PRO A 91 -0.67 7.89 12.42
CA PRO A 91 -2.09 7.89 12.67
C PRO A 91 -2.45 8.84 13.80
N GLY A 92 -3.50 9.63 13.60
CA GLY A 92 -3.89 10.66 14.56
C GLY A 92 -4.81 11.72 13.98
N ILE A 93 -5.14 12.69 14.83
CA ILE A 93 -5.92 13.86 14.46
C ILE A 93 -4.95 15.05 14.41
N TYR A 94 -4.92 15.72 13.27
CA TYR A 94 -4.09 16.88 13.02
C TYR A 94 -4.96 18.11 12.83
N GLU A 95 -4.55 19.24 13.38
CA GLU A 95 -5.25 20.51 13.22
C GLU A 95 -4.49 21.38 12.22
N SER A 96 -5.21 21.90 11.22
CA SER A 96 -4.68 22.91 10.32
C SER A 96 -4.77 24.30 10.95
N GLU A 97 -3.89 25.22 10.54
CA GLU A 97 -4.06 26.65 10.83
C GLU A 97 -5.36 27.19 10.20
N ASP A 98 -5.81 26.58 9.10
CA ASP A 98 -7.05 26.91 8.39
C ASP A 98 -8.31 26.28 9.02
N SER A 99 -8.24 25.92 10.30
CA SER A 99 -9.39 25.50 11.13
C SER A 99 -10.09 24.19 10.74
N PHE A 100 -9.46 23.32 9.96
CA PHE A 100 -9.95 21.95 9.74
C PHE A 100 -9.18 20.89 10.53
N GLN A 101 -9.87 19.81 10.88
CA GLN A 101 -9.27 18.61 11.47
C GLN A 101 -9.07 17.54 10.40
N LEU A 102 -7.83 17.06 10.30
CA LEU A 102 -7.43 15.98 9.42
C LEU A 102 -7.27 14.71 10.25
N ILE A 103 -8.07 13.69 9.97
CA ILE A 103 -7.93 12.38 10.59
C ILE A 103 -7.11 11.49 9.65
N VAL A 104 -6.02 10.95 10.18
CA VAL A 104 -5.10 10.09 9.44
C VAL A 104 -5.17 8.70 10.05
N GLU A 105 -5.57 7.71 9.25
CA GLU A 105 -5.53 6.29 9.61
C GLU A 105 -4.19 5.66 9.18
N PRO A 106 -3.79 4.49 9.73
CA PRO A 106 -2.61 3.74 9.29
C PRO A 106 -2.55 3.47 7.78
N SER A 107 -1.35 3.62 7.20
CA SER A 107 -1.02 3.18 5.83
C SER A 107 -1.90 3.78 4.72
N GLN A 108 -2.34 5.03 4.89
CA GLN A 108 -3.12 5.76 3.89
C GLN A 108 -2.27 6.76 3.10
N ILE A 109 -2.69 7.07 1.88
CA ILE A 109 -2.23 8.22 1.09
C ILE A 109 -3.37 9.22 1.06
N LEU A 110 -3.15 10.43 1.56
CA LEU A 110 -4.15 11.50 1.58
C LEU A 110 -3.70 12.66 0.70
N HIS A 111 -4.48 12.97 -0.32
CA HIS A 111 -4.26 14.15 -1.17
C HIS A 111 -5.05 15.34 -0.61
N LEU A 112 -4.37 16.45 -0.36
CA LEU A 112 -4.92 17.68 0.16
C LEU A 112 -4.85 18.74 -0.95
N LYS A 113 -6.01 19.13 -1.50
CA LYS A 113 -6.10 20.12 -2.59
C LYS A 113 -6.36 21.53 -2.08
N GLY A 114 -5.48 22.48 -2.44
CA GLY A 114 -5.56 23.87 -2.02
C GLY A 114 -6.32 24.77 -3.00
N GLN A 115 -7.44 25.32 -2.55
CA GLN A 115 -7.74 26.76 -2.49
C GLN A 115 -8.91 26.92 -1.50
N PRO A 116 -8.71 27.47 -0.29
CA PRO A 116 -9.80 27.72 0.62
C PRO A 116 -10.37 29.12 0.34
N GLU A 117 -11.32 29.22 -0.59
CA GLU A 117 -12.41 30.17 -0.36
C GLU A 117 -13.37 29.47 0.61
N VAL A 118 -13.56 30.05 1.80
CA VAL A 118 -14.59 29.60 2.73
C VAL A 118 -15.94 29.90 2.08
N MET A 119 -16.38 28.97 1.22
CA MET A 119 -17.67 29.06 0.55
C MET A 119 -18.75 28.50 1.47
N LYS A 120 -19.79 29.31 1.66
CA LYS A 120 -20.98 28.91 2.40
C LYS A 120 -21.81 27.90 1.61
N SER A 121 -22.11 26.80 2.28
CA SER A 121 -23.31 25.95 2.16
C SER A 121 -23.75 25.62 0.74
N SER A 122 -23.19 24.54 0.19
CA SER A 122 -23.91 23.74 -0.80
C SER A 122 -24.03 22.31 -0.27
N SER A 123 -25.21 21.73 -0.45
CA SER A 123 -25.44 20.32 -0.11
C SER A 123 -24.56 19.44 -0.99
N ILE A 124 -23.83 18.50 -0.39
CA ILE A 124 -23.03 17.52 -1.13
C ILE A 124 -23.72 16.16 -1.10
N LEU A 125 -23.90 15.56 -2.27
CA LEU A 125 -24.35 14.18 -2.39
C LEU A 125 -23.14 13.24 -2.39
N ILE A 126 -23.01 12.41 -1.37
CA ILE A 126 -21.95 11.41 -1.27
C ILE A 126 -22.53 10.06 -1.67
N THR A 127 -21.93 9.44 -2.68
CA THR A 127 -22.32 8.12 -3.19
C THR A 127 -21.15 7.17 -3.22
N SER A 128 -21.44 5.87 -3.16
CA SER A 128 -20.44 4.82 -3.36
C SER A 128 -20.98 3.82 -4.38
N SER A 129 -20.08 3.11 -5.05
CA SER A 129 -20.41 1.93 -5.86
C SER A 129 -20.89 0.74 -5.02
N MET A 130 -20.73 0.80 -3.70
CA MET A 130 -21.23 -0.20 -2.76
C MET A 130 -22.33 0.32 -1.85
N ASP A 131 -23.19 -0.60 -1.45
CA ASP A 131 -24.21 -0.39 -0.43
C ASP A 131 -23.61 -0.42 0.98
N ASP A 132 -24.34 0.14 1.95
CA ASP A 132 -24.03 0.08 3.39
C ASP A 132 -22.72 0.74 3.87
N VAL A 133 -22.12 1.60 3.05
CA VAL A 133 -20.90 2.33 3.44
C VAL A 133 -21.21 3.38 4.50
N SER A 134 -20.61 3.26 5.68
CA SER A 134 -20.77 4.21 6.78
C SER A 134 -19.83 5.40 6.62
N LEU A 135 -20.38 6.61 6.73
CA LEU A 135 -19.66 7.87 6.58
C LEU A 135 -19.39 8.50 7.95
N PHE A 136 -18.16 8.94 8.15
CA PHE A 136 -17.69 9.58 9.37
C PHE A 136 -17.03 10.92 9.05
N SER A 137 -17.23 11.92 9.90
CA SER A 137 -16.42 13.13 9.92
C SER A 137 -16.08 13.48 11.37
N ASN A 138 -14.85 13.91 11.64
CA ASN A 138 -14.37 14.21 13.00
C ASN A 138 -14.62 13.04 14.00
N GLY A 139 -14.49 11.80 13.53
CA GLY A 139 -14.70 10.58 14.33
C GLY A 139 -16.16 10.25 14.66
N LYS A 140 -17.12 11.06 14.24
CA LYS A 140 -18.56 10.84 14.46
C LYS A 140 -19.21 10.31 13.19
N MET A 141 -20.07 9.30 13.33
CA MET A 141 -20.86 8.76 12.21
C MET A 141 -21.96 9.75 11.82
N PHE A 142 -22.06 10.06 10.53
CA PHE A 142 -23.10 10.92 9.95
C PHE A 142 -24.26 10.12 9.38
N GLY A 143 -23.97 8.96 8.80
CA GLY A 143 -24.95 8.11 8.17
C GLY A 143 -24.30 7.10 7.24
N LYS A 144 -25.06 6.59 6.28
CA LYS A 144 -24.61 5.64 5.26
C LYS A 144 -24.79 6.22 3.87
N ALA A 145 -23.85 5.95 2.96
CA ALA A 145 -23.99 6.30 1.55
C ALA A 145 -25.12 5.47 0.89
N PRO A 146 -25.88 6.03 -0.07
CA PRO A 146 -25.83 7.42 -0.52
C PRO A 146 -26.42 8.39 0.52
N LEU A 147 -25.71 9.49 0.81
CA LEU A 147 -26.11 10.48 1.81
C LEU A 147 -25.93 11.90 1.26
N VAL A 148 -26.96 12.73 1.41
CA VAL A 148 -26.83 14.17 1.22
C VAL A 148 -26.43 14.79 2.54
N LEU A 149 -25.33 15.53 2.53
CA LEU A 149 -24.91 16.32 3.68
C LEU A 149 -25.15 17.80 3.40
N ASP A 150 -26.02 18.39 4.19
CA ASP A 150 -26.34 19.81 4.16
C ASP A 150 -25.42 20.59 5.12
N ASP A 151 -25.20 21.87 4.84
CA ASP A 151 -24.53 22.83 5.74
C ASP A 151 -23.12 22.42 6.20
N LEU A 152 -22.37 21.63 5.42
CA LEU A 152 -20.95 21.45 5.70
C LEU A 152 -20.15 22.70 5.36
N GLU A 153 -19.45 23.22 6.35
CA GLU A 153 -18.45 24.26 6.17
C GLU A 153 -17.18 23.62 5.60
N ALA A 154 -16.79 24.03 4.40
CA ALA A 154 -15.56 23.60 3.77
C ALA A 154 -14.34 24.37 4.34
N PRO A 155 -13.14 23.75 4.37
CA PRO A 155 -12.85 22.38 3.95
C PRO A 155 -13.26 21.33 4.99
N PHE A 156 -13.72 20.18 4.52
CA PHE A 156 -14.12 19.07 5.40
C PHE A 156 -13.51 17.73 4.98
N SER A 157 -13.22 16.89 5.97
CA SER A 157 -12.72 15.52 5.78
C SER A 157 -13.81 14.51 6.12
N ILE A 158 -14.05 13.58 5.20
CA ILE A 158 -14.96 12.46 5.39
C ILE A 158 -14.20 11.15 5.21
N ILE A 159 -14.45 10.22 6.12
CA ILE A 159 -13.96 8.85 6.06
C ILE A 159 -15.14 7.94 5.81
N ALA A 160 -15.06 7.18 4.73
CA ALA A 160 -15.97 6.11 4.40
C ALA A 160 -15.42 4.76 4.90
N ARG A 161 -16.25 3.96 5.57
CA ARG A 161 -15.91 2.62 6.06
C ARG A 161 -17.00 1.61 5.72
N ALA A 162 -16.61 0.40 5.32
CA ALA A 162 -17.48 -0.76 5.25
C ALA A 162 -16.69 -2.01 5.63
N ASP A 163 -17.41 -3.03 6.09
CA ASP A 163 -16.82 -4.27 6.58
C ASP A 163 -16.11 -5.03 5.46
N GLY A 164 -14.84 -5.38 5.68
CA GLY A 164 -14.02 -6.08 4.69
C GLY A 164 -13.37 -5.20 3.62
N TYR A 165 -13.47 -3.87 3.75
CA TYR A 165 -12.89 -2.91 2.80
C TYR A 165 -11.91 -1.96 3.47
N LYS A 166 -10.98 -1.44 2.68
CA LYS A 166 -10.07 -0.37 3.14
C LYS A 166 -10.85 0.93 3.29
N PRO A 167 -10.67 1.67 4.41
CA PRO A 167 -11.31 2.96 4.58
C PRO A 167 -10.81 3.94 3.52
N VAL A 168 -11.74 4.72 2.96
CA VAL A 168 -11.45 5.77 1.98
C VAL A 168 -11.64 7.12 2.67
N SER A 169 -10.62 7.97 2.64
CA SER A 169 -10.70 9.34 3.15
C SER A 169 -10.64 10.31 1.98
N PHE A 170 -11.48 11.34 2.02
CA PHE A 170 -11.44 12.42 1.05
C PHE A 170 -11.62 13.76 1.75
N LEU A 171 -10.95 14.77 1.21
CA LEU A 171 -11.06 16.16 1.63
C LEU A 171 -11.81 16.90 0.51
N SER A 172 -12.92 17.53 0.83
CA SER A 172 -13.59 18.44 -0.12
C SER A 172 -13.26 19.88 0.23
N SER A 173 -12.94 20.68 -0.79
CA SER A 173 -12.67 22.10 -0.69
C SER A 173 -13.93 22.97 -0.91
N GLY A 174 -15.12 22.38 -1.05
CA GLY A 174 -16.39 23.11 -0.94
C GLY A 174 -17.12 23.43 -2.25
N ASN A 175 -16.57 23.05 -3.42
CA ASN A 175 -17.20 23.30 -4.72
C ASN A 175 -17.93 22.09 -5.33
N ASP A 176 -17.82 20.91 -4.70
CA ASP A 176 -18.38 19.69 -5.25
C ASP A 176 -19.83 19.49 -4.78
N SER A 177 -20.76 19.46 -5.73
CA SER A 177 -22.17 19.11 -5.45
C SER A 177 -22.38 17.60 -5.25
N SER A 178 -21.43 16.79 -5.69
CA SER A 178 -21.45 15.34 -5.48
C SER A 178 -20.05 14.76 -5.43
N TYR A 179 -19.87 13.76 -4.58
CA TYR A 179 -18.66 12.96 -4.52
C TYR A 179 -19.01 11.47 -4.67
N HIS A 180 -18.34 10.79 -5.60
CA HIS A 180 -18.48 9.36 -5.83
C HIS A 180 -17.13 8.69 -5.54
N PHE A 181 -17.16 7.58 -4.80
CA PHE A 181 -15.95 6.82 -4.51
C PHE A 181 -16.16 5.31 -4.59
N ASP A 182 -15.10 4.65 -5.03
CA ASP A 182 -14.99 3.21 -5.07
C ASP A 182 -14.19 2.69 -3.88
N MET A 183 -14.71 1.66 -3.25
CA MET A 183 -14.10 1.03 -2.10
C MET A 183 -13.32 -0.20 -2.55
N LYS A 184 -12.03 -0.26 -2.20
CA LYS A 184 -11.19 -1.43 -2.47
C LYS A 184 -11.28 -2.42 -1.30
N PRO A 185 -11.48 -3.73 -1.55
CA PRO A 185 -11.45 -4.73 -0.48
C PRO A 185 -10.14 -4.67 0.30
N SER A 186 -10.18 -4.98 1.60
CA SER A 186 -9.02 -4.82 2.48
C SER A 186 -7.84 -5.70 2.09
N TRP A 187 -8.11 -6.83 1.44
CA TRP A 187 -7.13 -7.76 0.91
C TRP A 187 -6.52 -7.32 -0.43
N VAL A 188 -7.15 -6.41 -1.17
CA VAL A 188 -6.58 -5.87 -2.42
C VAL A 188 -5.39 -4.97 -2.07
N GLY A 189 -4.20 -5.36 -2.51
CA GLY A 189 -2.94 -4.67 -2.21
C GLY A 189 -2.28 -5.04 -0.88
N ASP A 190 -2.75 -6.08 -0.17
CA ASP A 190 -1.99 -6.63 0.96
C ASP A 190 -0.81 -7.47 0.43
N LYS A 191 0.38 -6.86 0.43
CA LYS A 191 1.64 -7.50 0.01
C LYS A 191 1.92 -8.78 0.81
N SER A 192 1.38 -8.93 2.03
CA SER A 192 1.62 -10.12 2.84
C SER A 192 0.99 -11.38 2.24
N MET A 193 -0.17 -11.27 1.60
CA MET A 193 -0.81 -12.39 0.90
C MET A 193 -0.02 -12.78 -0.35
N TYR A 194 0.46 -11.79 -1.10
CA TYR A 194 1.36 -12.02 -2.24
C TYR A 194 2.68 -12.67 -1.81
N ASP A 195 3.29 -12.17 -0.75
CA ASP A 195 4.56 -12.65 -0.25
C ASP A 195 4.46 -14.08 0.25
N LYS A 196 3.35 -14.43 0.90
CA LYS A 196 3.05 -15.81 1.27
C LYS A 196 2.91 -16.70 0.04
N ALA A 197 2.03 -16.35 -0.91
CA ALA A 197 1.81 -17.14 -2.12
C ALA A 197 3.11 -17.30 -2.95
N ARG A 198 3.89 -16.23 -3.05
CA ARG A 198 5.21 -16.22 -3.70
C ARG A 198 6.17 -17.18 -3.00
N LYS A 199 6.28 -17.09 -1.68
CA LYS A 199 7.17 -17.94 -0.88
C LYS A 199 6.79 -19.41 -0.98
N ASP A 200 5.50 -19.72 -0.87
CA ASP A 200 4.97 -21.09 -0.95
C ASP A 200 5.24 -21.68 -2.34
N PHE A 201 5.04 -20.90 -3.42
CA PHE A 201 5.40 -21.31 -4.78
C PHE A 201 6.89 -21.63 -4.94
N TYR A 202 7.79 -20.73 -4.54
CA TYR A 202 9.23 -20.96 -4.70
C TYR A 202 9.75 -22.13 -3.85
N TRP A 203 9.15 -22.35 -2.68
CA TRP A 203 9.45 -23.52 -1.86
C TRP A 203 9.06 -24.82 -2.54
N SER A 204 7.83 -24.92 -3.07
CA SER A 204 7.38 -26.12 -3.80
C SER A 204 8.12 -26.33 -5.13
N PHE A 205 8.57 -25.24 -5.77
CA PHE A 205 9.42 -25.34 -6.95
C PHE A 205 10.79 -25.93 -6.60
N ALA A 206 11.42 -25.42 -5.53
CA ALA A 206 12.71 -25.91 -5.06
C ALA A 206 12.66 -27.37 -4.60
N SER A 207 11.62 -27.77 -3.87
CA SER A 207 11.43 -29.17 -3.43
C SER A 207 11.25 -30.11 -4.62
N THR A 208 10.47 -29.71 -5.63
CA THR A 208 10.26 -30.48 -6.86
C THR A 208 11.56 -30.64 -7.64
N LEU A 209 12.34 -29.57 -7.79
CA LEU A 209 13.64 -29.60 -8.47
C LEU A 209 14.62 -30.54 -7.75
N PHE A 210 14.65 -30.49 -6.42
CA PHE A 210 15.48 -31.38 -5.60
C PHE A 210 15.08 -32.85 -5.78
N LEU A 211 13.79 -33.18 -5.71
CA LEU A 211 13.28 -34.54 -5.90
C LEU A 211 13.53 -35.05 -7.31
N PHE A 212 13.42 -34.20 -8.32
CA PHE A 212 13.78 -34.54 -9.70
C PHE A 212 15.27 -34.89 -9.81
N GLY A 213 16.15 -34.07 -9.24
CA GLY A 213 17.59 -34.35 -9.20
C GLY A 213 17.92 -35.65 -8.46
N ALA A 214 17.27 -35.90 -7.32
CA ALA A 214 17.40 -37.15 -6.58
C ALA A 214 16.93 -38.36 -7.39
N ASN A 215 15.85 -38.22 -8.16
CA ASN A 215 15.33 -39.30 -9.01
C ASN A 215 16.31 -39.65 -10.14
N VAL A 216 16.88 -38.65 -10.81
CA VAL A 216 17.90 -38.83 -11.85
C VAL A 216 19.14 -39.51 -11.26
N PHE A 217 19.59 -39.05 -10.09
CA PHE A 217 20.74 -39.64 -9.39
C PHE A 217 20.50 -41.11 -9.05
N LEU A 218 19.36 -41.45 -8.43
CA LEU A 218 19.03 -42.83 -8.09
C LEU A 218 18.88 -43.73 -9.31
N SER A 219 18.25 -43.23 -10.37
CA SER A 219 18.12 -43.96 -11.65
C SER A 219 19.49 -44.29 -12.25
N SER A 220 20.49 -43.42 -12.07
CA SER A 220 21.87 -43.69 -12.51
C SER A 220 22.56 -44.80 -11.70
N MET A 221 22.24 -44.92 -10.41
CA MET A 221 22.81 -45.91 -9.49
C MET A 221 22.11 -47.27 -9.52
N GLU A 222 20.85 -47.32 -9.97
CA GLU A 222 20.02 -48.54 -9.98
C GLU A 222 20.64 -49.67 -10.82
N SER A 223 21.53 -49.34 -11.75
CA SER A 223 22.31 -50.30 -12.53
C SER A 223 23.28 -51.18 -11.70
N GLN A 224 23.55 -50.84 -10.42
CA GLN A 224 24.60 -51.49 -9.63
C GLN A 224 24.14 -52.27 -8.39
N LYS A 225 23.01 -51.96 -7.72
CA LYS A 225 22.55 -52.70 -6.50
C LYS A 225 21.02 -52.67 -6.30
N THR A 226 20.45 -53.79 -5.82
CA THR A 226 19.01 -53.97 -5.52
C THR A 226 18.46 -53.04 -4.43
N GLY A 227 19.30 -52.54 -3.51
CA GLY A 227 18.90 -51.62 -2.45
C GLY A 227 18.40 -50.25 -2.95
N PHE A 228 18.78 -49.83 -4.16
CA PHE A 228 18.37 -48.53 -4.71
C PHE A 228 16.95 -48.53 -5.29
N LYS A 229 16.35 -49.71 -5.54
CA LYS A 229 14.98 -49.82 -6.10
C LYS A 229 13.92 -49.23 -5.18
N ALA A 230 13.98 -49.53 -3.89
CA ALA A 230 13.03 -49.01 -2.91
C ALA A 230 13.16 -47.50 -2.74
N ALA A 231 14.39 -46.98 -2.75
CA ALA A 231 14.67 -45.55 -2.70
C ALA A 231 14.15 -44.83 -3.96
N GLY A 232 14.36 -45.39 -5.15
CA GLY A 232 13.84 -44.83 -6.41
C GLY A 232 12.31 -44.74 -6.44
N LEU A 233 11.62 -45.79 -5.96
CA LEU A 233 10.16 -45.80 -5.83
C LEU A 233 9.65 -44.73 -4.85
N ALA A 234 10.31 -44.58 -3.69
CA ALA A 234 9.96 -43.56 -2.71
C ALA A 234 10.16 -42.13 -3.25
N VAL A 235 11.28 -41.88 -3.95
CA VAL A 235 11.55 -40.57 -4.57
C VAL A 235 10.58 -40.28 -5.71
N SER A 236 10.21 -41.27 -6.52
CA SER A 236 9.19 -41.12 -7.56
C SER A 236 7.81 -40.76 -6.99
N GLY A 237 7.41 -41.42 -5.89
CA GLY A 237 6.18 -41.07 -5.17
C GLY A 237 6.22 -39.66 -4.57
N GLY A 238 7.34 -39.29 -3.95
CA GLY A 238 7.55 -37.92 -3.45
C GLY A 238 7.49 -36.87 -4.55
N LEU A 239 8.07 -37.16 -5.72
CA LEU A 239 8.04 -36.28 -6.89
C LEU A 239 6.61 -36.07 -7.41
N ALA A 240 5.81 -37.12 -7.48
CA ALA A 240 4.40 -37.01 -7.87
C ALA A 240 3.60 -36.10 -6.93
N ILE A 241 3.79 -36.24 -5.61
CA ILE A 241 3.16 -35.37 -4.61
C ILE A 241 3.65 -33.92 -4.76
N SER A 242 4.95 -33.73 -4.93
CA SER A 242 5.57 -32.41 -5.08
C SER A 242 5.09 -31.68 -6.32
N LEU A 243 4.86 -32.38 -7.44
CA LEU A 243 4.29 -31.79 -8.66
C LEU A 243 2.85 -31.31 -8.47
N VAL A 244 2.05 -32.08 -7.72
CA VAL A 244 0.66 -31.68 -7.39
C VAL A 244 0.67 -30.43 -6.51
N ASP A 245 1.53 -30.40 -5.50
CA ASP A 245 1.70 -29.24 -4.60
C ASP A 245 2.18 -28.00 -5.37
N LEU A 246 3.17 -28.15 -6.25
CA LEU A 246 3.65 -27.08 -7.13
C LEU A 246 2.53 -26.53 -8.02
N PHE A 247 1.67 -27.40 -8.58
CA PHE A 247 0.56 -26.98 -9.42
C PHE A 247 -0.44 -26.11 -8.64
N PHE A 248 -0.83 -26.51 -7.43
CA PHE A 248 -1.74 -25.72 -6.60
C PHE A 248 -1.12 -24.38 -6.19
N ASN A 249 0.14 -24.38 -5.76
CA ASN A 249 0.82 -23.15 -5.35
C ASN A 249 1.06 -22.19 -6.54
N LEU A 250 1.26 -22.72 -7.75
CA LEU A 250 1.32 -21.91 -8.97
C LEU A 250 -0.04 -21.24 -9.27
N MET A 251 -1.14 -21.99 -9.15
CA MET A 251 -2.49 -21.45 -9.36
C MET A 251 -2.83 -20.36 -8.34
N ASP A 252 -2.48 -20.57 -7.08
CA ASP A 252 -2.69 -19.58 -6.01
C ASP A 252 -1.81 -18.35 -6.19
N TYR A 253 -0.55 -18.53 -6.57
CA TYR A 253 0.35 -17.42 -6.92
C TYR A 253 -0.20 -16.60 -8.09
N TYR A 254 -0.68 -17.24 -9.16
CA TYR A 254 -1.23 -16.57 -10.33
C TYR A 254 -2.51 -15.78 -10.00
N ARG A 255 -3.46 -16.40 -9.27
CA ARG A 255 -4.68 -15.73 -8.79
C ARG A 255 -4.35 -14.50 -7.95
N THR A 256 -3.40 -14.64 -7.02
CA THR A 256 -2.99 -13.54 -6.14
C THR A 256 -2.30 -12.44 -6.93
N SER A 257 -1.48 -12.77 -7.93
CA SER A 257 -0.82 -11.77 -8.79
C SER A 257 -1.80 -10.95 -9.64
N ILE A 258 -2.83 -11.59 -10.20
CA ILE A 258 -3.86 -10.89 -10.99
C ILE A 258 -4.62 -9.89 -10.11
N ASN A 259 -4.96 -10.30 -8.90
CA ASN A 259 -5.70 -9.47 -7.94
C ASN A 259 -4.88 -8.29 -7.39
N ILE A 260 -3.58 -8.23 -7.65
CA ILE A 260 -2.71 -7.10 -7.28
C ILE A 260 -2.51 -6.16 -8.46
N SER A 261 -2.61 -6.67 -9.69
CA SER A 261 -2.51 -5.88 -10.92
C SER A 261 -3.81 -5.18 -11.34
N LEU A 262 -4.93 -5.45 -10.64
CA LEU A 262 -6.25 -4.82 -10.80
C LEU A 262 -6.51 -3.85 -9.64
#